data_AF-A0AAD6AJI3-F1
#
_entry.id   AF-A0AAD6AJI3-F1
#
_cell.length_a   1.000
_cell.length_b   1.000
_cell.length_c   1.000
_cell.angle_alpha   90.00
_cell.angle_beta   90.00
_cell.angle_gamma   90.00
#
_symmetry.space_group_name_H-M   'P 1'
#
loop_
_entity.id
_entity.type
_entity.pdbx_description
1 polymer ?
#
loop_
_entity_poly.entity_id
_entity_poly.type
_entity_poly.pdbx_seq_one_letter_code
_entity_poly.pdbx_strand_id
1 'polypeptide(L)'
;MDGVSQGGEGSHSVGVEMQGQGTSNAPADLYLMTKNPEESPNTPDVLEIEFSNGVPVKVTNVKESTLKDSPLDIFSYLNEIGGKHGVGRIDIVENRFIGMKSRGIYETPGGTILLQAHLDIETFTMDKEVRRIKQGLGIKFAELVYNGFWYSPECDFVRHCIDKSQENVEGKVQLSVFKGQVYIMGRESPKSLYNEELVSCVWPLLAQCGLFHMFTNQPVARSARPSFSYDLYINILNRPCLTKTSEKCQAQFLEGRPDLSPAYGTPVAS
;
A
#
# COMPACT_ATOMS: atom_id res chain seq x y z
N MET A 1 -20.67 25.41 22.69
CA MET A 1 -21.73 24.37 22.76
C MET A 1 -21.59 23.65 21.46
N ASP A 2 -20.63 22.74 21.43
CA ASP A 2 -20.00 22.32 20.20
C ASP A 2 -20.82 21.16 19.67
N GLY A 3 -21.44 21.37 18.51
CA GLY A 3 -22.28 20.38 17.87
C GLY A 3 -21.43 19.20 17.46
N VAL A 4 -21.43 18.13 18.25
CA VAL A 4 -20.92 16.82 17.83
C VAL A 4 -21.89 16.30 16.78
N SER A 5 -21.61 16.54 15.50
CA SER A 5 -22.39 15.95 14.41
C SER A 5 -21.95 14.48 14.25
N GLN A 6 -22.65 13.57 14.93
CA GLN A 6 -22.56 12.15 14.58
C GLN A 6 -23.35 11.94 13.30
N GLY A 7 -22.69 11.49 12.22
CA GLY A 7 -23.40 10.95 11.07
C GLY A 7 -24.21 9.73 11.54
N GLY A 8 -25.53 9.82 11.49
CA GLY A 8 -26.44 8.80 12.00
C GLY A 8 -26.26 7.44 11.31
N GLU A 9 -26.43 6.39 12.12
CA GLU A 9 -26.39 4.95 11.80
C GLU A 9 -25.00 4.42 11.38
N GLY A 10 -24.25 3.92 12.38
CA GLY A 10 -23.01 3.17 12.14
C GLY A 10 -21.77 4.02 11.89
N SER A 11 -21.61 5.16 12.56
CA SER A 11 -20.44 6.04 12.39
C SER A 11 -19.12 5.32 12.69
N HIS A 12 -18.48 4.87 11.63
CA HIS A 12 -17.22 4.14 11.57
C HIS A 12 -15.98 5.03 11.73
N SER A 13 -16.20 6.34 11.71
CA SER A 13 -15.27 7.41 12.01
C SER A 13 -16.01 8.53 12.73
N VAL A 14 -15.33 9.19 13.67
CA VAL A 14 -15.88 10.34 14.41
C VAL A 14 -15.03 11.56 14.08
N GLY A 15 -15.68 12.65 13.68
CA GLY A 15 -15.05 13.92 13.40
C GLY A 15 -15.71 15.04 14.19
N VAL A 16 -14.93 15.91 14.81
CA VAL A 16 -15.42 17.13 15.46
C VAL A 16 -14.72 18.34 14.85
N GLU A 17 -15.51 19.29 14.37
CA GLU A 17 -15.02 20.56 13.88
C GLU A 17 -14.72 21.51 15.06
N MET A 18 -13.52 22.08 15.06
CA MET A 18 -13.07 22.99 16.10
C MET A 18 -13.27 24.45 15.70
N GLN A 19 -14.09 25.17 16.47
CA GLN A 19 -14.24 26.62 16.36
C GLN A 19 -13.30 27.32 17.36
N GLY A 20 -12.05 27.59 16.96
CA GLY A 20 -11.07 28.27 17.81
C GLY A 20 -9.70 28.44 17.16
N GLN A 21 -8.86 29.32 17.72
CA GLN A 21 -7.47 29.48 17.28
C GLN A 21 -6.71 28.14 17.42
N GLY A 22 -6.03 27.70 16.36
CA GLY A 22 -5.33 26.40 16.28
C GLY A 22 -4.10 26.24 17.18
N THR A 23 -3.99 27.01 18.25
CA THR A 23 -2.86 27.00 19.20
C THR A 23 -3.08 26.10 20.40
N SER A 24 -4.32 25.69 20.70
CA SER A 24 -4.63 24.77 21.79
C SER A 24 -4.61 23.31 21.34
N ASN A 25 -4.09 22.44 22.22
CA ASN A 25 -4.22 21.00 22.08
C ASN A 25 -5.69 20.60 22.06
N ALA A 26 -6.01 19.54 21.32
CA ALA A 26 -7.33 18.92 21.34
C ALA A 26 -7.70 18.48 22.77
N PRO A 27 -8.83 18.96 23.32
CA PRO A 27 -9.41 18.45 24.56
C PRO A 27 -9.54 16.91 24.57
N ALA A 28 -9.28 16.28 25.72
CA ALA A 28 -9.27 14.82 25.83
C ALA A 28 -10.67 14.18 25.68
N ASP A 29 -11.72 14.93 26.01
CA ASP A 29 -13.14 14.57 25.95
C ASP A 29 -13.71 14.48 24.53
N LEU A 30 -12.97 14.92 23.52
CA LEU A 30 -13.37 14.82 22.11
C LEU A 30 -13.18 13.44 21.51
N TYR A 31 -12.23 12.68 22.04
CA TYR A 31 -11.93 11.34 21.55
C TYR A 31 -12.93 10.36 22.15
N LEU A 32 -13.84 9.87 21.32
CA LEU A 32 -14.90 8.96 21.73
C LEU A 32 -14.55 7.50 21.41
N MET A 33 -13.82 7.26 20.32
CA MET A 33 -13.50 5.92 19.83
C MET A 33 -12.15 5.41 20.31
N THR A 34 -11.20 6.31 20.57
CA THR A 34 -9.80 5.95 20.80
C THR A 34 -9.34 6.34 22.20
N LYS A 35 -8.48 5.53 22.81
CA LYS A 35 -7.79 5.87 24.07
C LYS A 35 -6.54 6.72 23.83
N ASN A 36 -6.12 7.47 24.84
CA ASN A 36 -4.84 8.17 24.76
C ASN A 36 -3.71 7.14 24.57
N PRO A 37 -2.83 7.29 23.56
CA PRO A 37 -1.68 6.40 23.38
C PRO A 37 -0.83 6.20 24.63
N GLU A 38 -0.75 7.20 25.53
CA GLU A 38 -0.02 7.10 26.79
C GLU A 38 -0.67 6.12 27.79
N GLU A 39 -2.00 6.02 27.78
CA GLU A 39 -2.80 5.14 28.63
C GLU A 39 -3.08 3.78 27.98
N SER A 40 -2.63 3.59 26.75
CA SER A 40 -2.84 2.36 26.01
C SER A 40 -2.02 1.19 26.57
N PRO A 41 -2.45 -0.06 26.33
CA PRO A 41 -1.75 -1.24 26.85
C PRO A 41 -0.28 -1.31 26.43
N ASN A 42 0.58 -1.72 27.37
CA ASN A 42 2.01 -1.91 27.11
C ASN A 42 2.33 -3.21 26.34
N THR A 43 1.33 -3.95 25.90
CA THR A 43 1.48 -5.18 25.13
C THR A 43 0.92 -4.99 23.72
N PRO A 44 1.70 -5.25 22.65
CA PRO A 44 1.23 -5.07 21.28
C PRO A 44 0.20 -6.15 20.92
N ASP A 45 -0.85 -5.80 20.17
CA ASP A 45 -1.78 -6.77 19.60
C ASP A 45 -1.33 -7.11 18.17
N VAL A 46 -1.20 -8.40 17.85
CA VAL A 46 -0.72 -8.88 16.55
C VAL A 46 -1.90 -9.41 15.75
N LEU A 47 -2.11 -8.84 14.58
CA LEU A 47 -3.20 -9.15 13.68
C LEU A 47 -2.65 -9.68 12.35
N GLU A 48 -3.36 -10.63 11.78
CA GLU A 48 -3.18 -11.09 10.39
C GLU A 48 -4.42 -10.69 9.60
N ILE A 49 -4.23 -9.96 8.51
CA ILE A 49 -5.30 -9.52 7.61
C ILE A 49 -5.10 -10.18 6.24
N GLU A 50 -6.11 -10.94 5.79
CA GLU A 50 -6.13 -11.56 4.48
C GLU A 50 -6.90 -10.68 3.48
N PHE A 51 -6.34 -10.50 2.29
CA PHE A 51 -6.89 -9.70 1.20
C PHE A 51 -7.16 -10.58 -0.03
N SER A 52 -8.27 -10.31 -0.71
CA SER A 52 -8.55 -10.79 -2.06
C SER A 52 -9.07 -9.65 -2.92
N ASN A 53 -8.49 -9.49 -4.12
CA ASN A 53 -8.76 -8.39 -5.04
C ASN A 53 -8.74 -7.00 -4.36
N GLY A 54 -7.79 -6.77 -3.46
CA GLY A 54 -7.65 -5.53 -2.68
C GLY A 54 -8.64 -5.37 -1.52
N VAL A 55 -9.59 -6.29 -1.33
CA VAL A 55 -10.61 -6.25 -0.28
C VAL A 55 -10.19 -7.12 0.90
N PRO A 56 -10.27 -6.64 2.15
CA PRO A 56 -10.02 -7.47 3.33
C PRO A 56 -11.15 -8.50 3.49
N VAL A 57 -10.80 -9.78 3.45
CA VAL A 57 -11.77 -10.89 3.56
C VAL A 57 -11.75 -11.54 4.93
N LYS A 58 -10.67 -11.38 5.69
CA LYS A 58 -10.50 -12.02 6.99
C LYS A 58 -9.50 -11.30 7.87
N VAL A 59 -9.80 -11.23 9.17
CA VAL A 59 -8.87 -10.76 10.21
C VAL A 59 -8.76 -11.81 11.30
N THR A 60 -7.53 -12.14 11.69
CA THR A 60 -7.22 -13.07 12.78
C THR A 60 -6.32 -12.40 13.81
N ASN A 61 -6.70 -12.43 15.09
CA ASN A 61 -5.82 -12.01 16.18
C ASN A 61 -4.98 -13.20 16.67
N VAL A 62 -3.66 -13.07 16.63
CA VAL A 62 -2.71 -14.16 16.95
C VAL A 62 -2.79 -14.58 18.42
N LYS A 63 -3.12 -13.66 19.33
CA LYS A 63 -3.18 -13.95 20.77
C LYS A 63 -4.50 -14.56 21.21
N GLU A 64 -5.60 -14.01 20.69
CA GLU A 64 -6.96 -14.36 21.12
C GLU A 64 -7.61 -15.41 20.22
N SER A 65 -6.95 -15.80 19.11
CA SER A 65 -7.50 -16.68 18.07
C SER A 65 -8.89 -16.24 17.58
N THR A 66 -9.20 -14.96 17.71
CA THR A 66 -10.47 -14.39 17.25
C THR A 66 -10.38 -14.18 15.75
N LEU A 67 -11.40 -14.67 15.05
CA LEU A 67 -11.51 -14.65 13.59
C LEU A 67 -12.77 -13.88 13.20
N LYS A 68 -12.61 -12.91 12.30
CA LYS A 68 -13.70 -12.14 11.70
C LYS A 68 -13.59 -12.21 10.18
N ASP A 69 -14.71 -12.46 9.51
CA ASP A 69 -14.81 -12.72 8.05
C ASP A 69 -15.84 -11.83 7.35
N SER A 70 -16.88 -11.37 8.05
CA SER A 70 -17.82 -10.37 7.53
C SER A 70 -17.16 -8.98 7.44
N PRO A 71 -17.36 -8.21 6.35
CA PRO A 71 -16.76 -6.88 6.19
C PRO A 71 -17.05 -5.91 7.35
N LEU A 72 -18.28 -5.91 7.87
CA LEU A 72 -18.68 -5.07 9.00
C LEU A 72 -18.00 -5.51 10.30
N ASP A 73 -17.89 -6.81 10.52
CA ASP A 73 -17.28 -7.38 11.72
C ASP A 73 -15.77 -7.17 11.71
N ILE A 74 -15.12 -7.31 10.56
CA ILE A 74 -13.72 -6.98 10.34
C ILE A 74 -13.48 -5.51 10.72
N PHE A 75 -14.27 -4.60 10.15
CA PHE A 75 -14.07 -3.18 10.37
C PHE A 75 -14.33 -2.78 11.83
N SER A 76 -15.40 -3.29 12.44
CA SER A 76 -15.76 -3.03 13.83
C SER A 76 -14.71 -3.59 14.80
N TYR A 77 -14.17 -4.78 14.54
CA TYR A 77 -13.10 -5.37 15.34
C TYR A 77 -11.80 -4.58 15.24
N LEU A 78 -11.44 -4.11 14.05
CA LEU A 78 -10.27 -3.25 13.87
C LEU A 78 -10.44 -1.89 14.53
N ASN A 79 -11.67 -1.35 14.58
CA ASN A 79 -11.97 -0.15 15.35
C ASN A 79 -11.78 -0.38 16.86
N GLU A 80 -12.20 -1.52 17.39
CA GLU A 80 -12.02 -1.87 18.81
C GLU A 80 -10.53 -1.98 19.17
N ILE A 81 -9.76 -2.73 18.38
CA ILE A 81 -8.32 -2.93 18.61
C ILE A 81 -7.56 -1.62 18.41
N GLY A 82 -7.81 -0.90 17.31
CA GLY A 82 -7.17 0.39 17.04
C GLY A 82 -7.54 1.44 18.10
N GLY A 83 -8.79 1.45 18.55
CA GLY A 83 -9.28 2.32 19.62
C GLY A 83 -8.58 2.06 20.96
N LYS A 84 -8.42 0.79 21.34
CA LYS A 84 -7.67 0.35 22.54
C LYS A 84 -6.23 0.84 22.54
N HIS A 85 -5.58 0.89 21.38
CA HIS A 85 -4.20 1.34 21.22
C HIS A 85 -4.05 2.84 20.90
N GLY A 86 -5.14 3.58 20.68
CA GLY A 86 -5.09 5.00 20.35
C GLY A 86 -4.68 5.31 18.91
N VAL A 87 -4.89 4.38 17.98
CA VAL A 87 -4.53 4.52 16.56
C VAL A 87 -5.57 5.37 15.82
N GLY A 88 -5.10 6.14 14.82
CA GLY A 88 -5.98 6.82 13.88
C GLY A 88 -6.58 8.14 14.39
N ARG A 89 -5.92 8.76 15.39
CA ARG A 89 -6.20 10.14 15.81
C ARG A 89 -5.51 11.11 14.86
N ILE A 90 -6.28 12.00 14.24
CA ILE A 90 -5.80 12.95 13.25
C ILE A 90 -6.33 14.35 13.63
N ASP A 91 -5.44 15.32 13.77
CA ASP A 91 -5.77 16.74 13.94
C ASP A 91 -5.23 17.48 12.71
N ILE A 92 -6.13 17.93 11.84
CA ILE A 92 -5.77 18.53 10.55
C ILE A 92 -6.46 19.86 10.33
N VAL A 93 -5.79 20.72 9.55
CA VAL A 93 -6.39 21.89 8.93
C VAL A 93 -6.60 21.58 7.46
N GLU A 94 -7.86 21.54 7.03
CA GLU A 94 -8.26 21.20 5.66
C GLU A 94 -8.75 22.43 4.90
N ASN A 95 -8.67 22.36 3.57
CA ASN A 95 -9.26 23.36 2.68
C ASN A 95 -10.62 22.86 2.22
N ARG A 96 -11.66 23.60 2.58
CA ARG A 96 -13.02 23.33 2.12
C ARG A 96 -13.18 23.67 0.65
N PHE A 97 -14.08 22.96 -0.01
CA PHE A 97 -14.44 23.22 -1.40
C PHE A 97 -14.88 24.67 -1.64
N ILE A 98 -15.58 25.27 -0.67
CA ILE A 98 -16.01 26.69 -0.71
C ILE A 98 -14.88 27.70 -0.46
N GLY A 99 -13.62 27.28 -0.39
CA GLY A 99 -12.44 28.15 -0.32
C GLY A 99 -12.05 28.61 1.09
N MET A 100 -12.64 28.05 2.13
CA MET A 100 -12.31 28.36 3.53
C MET A 100 -11.47 27.26 4.17
N LYS A 101 -10.69 27.60 5.21
CA LYS A 101 -9.97 26.60 6.02
C LYS A 101 -10.76 26.26 7.27
N SER A 102 -10.76 24.99 7.66
CA SER A 102 -11.30 24.52 8.94
C SER A 102 -10.33 23.57 9.61
N ARG A 103 -10.28 23.59 10.95
CA ARG A 103 -9.56 22.60 11.76
C ARG A 103 -10.55 21.51 12.18
N GLY A 104 -10.22 20.26 11.87
CA GLY A 104 -11.01 19.09 12.23
C GLY A 104 -10.16 18.06 12.97
N ILE A 105 -10.73 17.48 14.02
CA ILE A 105 -10.16 16.34 14.73
C ILE A 105 -10.96 15.11 14.33
N TYR A 106 -10.27 14.07 13.88
CA TYR A 106 -10.87 12.85 13.34
C TYR A 106 -10.30 11.60 14.02
N GLU A 107 -11.16 10.60 14.18
CA GLU A 107 -10.84 9.27 14.68
C GLU A 107 -11.19 8.23 13.62
N THR A 108 -10.18 7.51 13.11
CA THR A 108 -10.34 6.44 12.10
C THR A 108 -9.47 5.22 12.41
N PRO A 109 -9.64 4.56 13.57
CA PRO A 109 -8.73 3.48 14.00
C PRO A 109 -8.66 2.32 13.00
N GLY A 110 -9.81 1.72 12.64
CA GLY A 110 -9.86 0.60 11.72
C GLY A 110 -9.45 0.98 10.29
N GLY A 111 -9.86 2.17 9.84
CA GLY A 111 -9.45 2.70 8.54
C GLY A 111 -7.93 2.90 8.43
N THR A 112 -7.29 3.40 9.48
CA THR A 112 -5.83 3.59 9.53
C THR A 112 -5.09 2.26 9.45
N ILE A 113 -5.55 1.24 10.19
CA ILE A 113 -4.95 -0.10 10.17
C ILE A 113 -5.11 -0.72 8.78
N LEU A 114 -6.33 -0.69 8.21
CA LEU A 114 -6.61 -1.24 6.89
C LEU A 114 -5.80 -0.56 5.79
N LEU A 115 -5.71 0.77 5.82
CA LEU A 115 -4.93 1.53 4.84
C LEU A 115 -3.45 1.12 4.88
N GLN A 116 -2.86 1.02 6.07
CA GLN A 116 -1.46 0.66 6.22
C GLN A 116 -1.18 -0.78 5.73
N ALA A 117 -2.09 -1.72 6.01
CA ALA A 117 -1.99 -3.09 5.53
C ALA A 117 -2.18 -3.18 4.00
N HIS A 118 -3.15 -2.45 3.46
CA HIS A 118 -3.45 -2.42 2.02
C HIS A 118 -2.29 -1.86 1.21
N LEU A 119 -1.71 -0.72 1.63
CA LEU A 119 -0.54 -0.14 0.99
C LEU A 119 0.67 -1.08 0.99
N ASP A 120 0.82 -1.89 2.03
CA ASP A 120 1.90 -2.86 2.16
C ASP A 120 1.73 -4.04 1.18
N ILE A 121 0.55 -4.66 1.13
CA ILE A 121 0.28 -5.76 0.18
C ILE A 121 0.33 -5.29 -1.27
N GLU A 122 -0.12 -4.07 -1.56
CA GLU A 122 0.06 -3.46 -2.89
C GLU A 122 1.54 -3.32 -3.24
N THR A 123 2.44 -3.11 -2.28
CA THR A 123 3.88 -2.96 -2.58
C THR A 123 4.47 -4.29 -3.02
N PHE A 124 3.93 -5.36 -2.46
CA PHE A 124 4.43 -6.71 -2.63
C PHE A 124 3.91 -7.39 -3.91
N THR A 125 2.71 -7.02 -4.35
CA THR A 125 1.98 -7.67 -5.45
C THR A 125 1.86 -6.82 -6.71
N MET A 126 2.00 -5.50 -6.62
CA MET A 126 1.81 -4.59 -7.75
C MET A 126 3.13 -4.16 -8.38
N ASP A 127 3.14 -4.05 -9.71
CA ASP A 127 4.27 -3.45 -10.43
C ASP A 127 4.52 -2.00 -9.97
N LYS A 128 5.80 -1.61 -9.95
CA LYS A 128 6.24 -0.30 -9.47
C LYS A 128 5.61 0.87 -10.23
N GLU A 129 5.57 0.82 -11.56
CA GLU A 129 5.07 1.95 -12.35
C GLU A 129 3.53 2.00 -12.31
N VAL A 130 2.87 0.85 -12.28
CA VAL A 130 1.42 0.77 -12.05
C VAL A 130 1.06 1.36 -10.68
N ARG A 131 1.78 0.99 -9.62
CA ARG A 131 1.60 1.54 -8.27
C ARG A 131 1.78 3.06 -8.25
N ARG A 132 2.79 3.59 -8.94
CA ARG A 132 3.03 5.04 -9.04
C ARG A 132 1.87 5.78 -9.71
N ILE A 133 1.31 5.23 -10.79
CA ILE A 133 0.13 5.79 -11.46
C ILE A 133 -1.08 5.76 -10.52
N LYS A 134 -1.32 4.60 -9.87
CA LYS A 134 -2.42 4.43 -8.91
C LYS A 134 -2.34 5.40 -7.74
N GLN A 135 -1.14 5.71 -7.22
CA GLN A 135 -0.97 6.71 -6.17
C GLN A 135 -1.45 8.10 -6.60
N GLY A 136 -1.14 8.51 -7.84
CA GLY A 136 -1.65 9.77 -8.40
C GLY A 136 -3.17 9.76 -8.56
N LEU A 137 -3.73 8.65 -9.06
CA LEU A 137 -5.18 8.47 -9.19
C LEU A 137 -5.89 8.47 -7.82
N GLY A 138 -5.28 7.91 -6.78
CA GLY A 138 -5.81 7.89 -5.42
C GLY A 138 -5.98 9.29 -4.82
N ILE A 139 -5.03 10.20 -5.08
CA ILE A 139 -5.15 11.61 -4.68
C ILE A 139 -6.32 12.27 -5.40
N LYS A 140 -6.44 12.05 -6.71
CA LYS A 140 -7.55 12.62 -7.49
C LYS A 140 -8.90 12.06 -7.06
N PHE A 141 -8.97 10.77 -6.75
CA PHE A 141 -10.16 10.13 -6.22
C PHE A 141 -10.59 10.78 -4.90
N ALA A 142 -9.66 10.97 -3.96
CA ALA A 142 -9.94 11.63 -2.69
C ALA A 142 -10.48 13.06 -2.88
N GLU A 143 -9.94 13.82 -3.84
CA GLU A 143 -10.42 15.17 -4.18
C GLU A 143 -11.86 15.14 -4.72
N LEU A 144 -12.17 14.22 -5.64
CA LEU A 144 -13.52 14.09 -6.22
C LEU A 144 -14.54 13.69 -5.16
N VAL A 145 -14.19 12.75 -4.28
CA VAL A 145 -15.05 12.31 -3.18
C VAL A 145 -15.29 13.46 -2.20
N TYR A 146 -14.24 14.19 -1.81
CA TYR A 146 -14.35 15.33 -0.89
C TYR A 146 -15.26 16.44 -1.45
N ASN A 147 -15.20 16.68 -2.76
CA ASN A 147 -16.03 17.67 -3.45
C ASN A 147 -17.45 17.18 -3.76
N GLY A 148 -17.80 15.94 -3.41
CA GLY A 148 -19.13 15.37 -3.65
C GLY A 148 -19.38 14.88 -5.08
N PHE A 149 -18.35 14.75 -5.91
CA PHE A 149 -18.44 14.29 -7.30
C PHE A 149 -18.46 12.77 -7.43
N TRP A 150 -19.16 12.05 -6.54
CA TRP A 150 -19.18 10.58 -6.55
C TRP A 150 -19.73 9.99 -7.86
N TYR A 151 -20.80 10.59 -8.40
CA TYR A 151 -21.49 10.12 -9.60
C TYR A 151 -21.00 10.80 -10.89
N SER A 152 -19.89 11.52 -10.85
CA SER A 152 -19.36 12.20 -12.03
C SER A 152 -18.62 11.23 -12.96
N PRO A 153 -18.58 11.50 -14.28
CA PRO A 153 -17.91 10.62 -15.24
C PRO A 153 -16.41 10.50 -14.96
N GLU A 154 -15.77 11.55 -14.44
CA GLU A 154 -14.37 11.50 -14.04
C GLU A 154 -14.14 10.62 -12.81
N CYS A 155 -15.06 10.60 -11.84
CA CYS A 155 -14.98 9.70 -10.70
C CYS A 155 -15.15 8.24 -11.13
N ASP A 156 -16.10 7.99 -12.03
CA ASP A 156 -16.34 6.65 -12.56
C ASP A 156 -15.12 6.11 -13.32
N PHE A 157 -14.49 6.93 -14.16
CA PHE A 157 -13.23 6.56 -14.84
C PHE A 157 -12.12 6.20 -13.84
N VAL A 158 -11.90 7.03 -12.82
CA VAL A 158 -10.86 6.80 -11.81
C VAL A 158 -11.14 5.52 -11.01
N ARG A 159 -12.40 5.27 -10.63
CA ARG A 159 -12.80 4.03 -9.94
C ARG A 159 -12.48 2.79 -10.76
N HIS A 160 -12.83 2.75 -12.04
CA HIS A 160 -12.52 1.62 -12.91
C HIS A 160 -11.00 1.37 -13.02
N CYS A 161 -10.19 2.43 -13.07
CA CYS A 161 -8.73 2.27 -13.04
C CYS A 161 -8.21 1.70 -11.71
N ILE A 162 -8.80 2.12 -10.59
CA ILE A 162 -8.45 1.59 -9.26
C ILE A 162 -8.87 0.12 -9.18
N ASP A 163 -10.11 -0.23 -9.55
CA ASP A 163 -10.59 -1.61 -9.52
C ASP A 163 -9.70 -2.52 -10.36
N LYS A 164 -9.28 -2.06 -11.55
CA LYS A 164 -8.35 -2.79 -12.42
C LYS A 164 -7.00 -3.03 -11.76
N SER A 165 -6.50 -2.08 -10.96
CA SER A 165 -5.22 -2.23 -10.27
C SER A 165 -5.26 -3.31 -9.18
N GLN A 166 -6.44 -3.63 -8.64
CA GLN A 166 -6.57 -4.52 -7.49
C GLN A 166 -6.67 -6.02 -7.84
N GLU A 167 -6.81 -6.39 -9.11
CA GLU A 167 -7.01 -7.79 -9.57
C GLU A 167 -5.94 -8.79 -9.09
N ASN A 168 -4.72 -8.31 -8.85
CA ASN A 168 -3.61 -9.14 -8.38
C ASN A 168 -3.23 -8.91 -6.91
N VAL A 169 -3.96 -8.03 -6.21
CA VAL A 169 -3.69 -7.68 -4.81
C VAL A 169 -4.37 -8.71 -3.91
N GLU A 170 -3.67 -9.83 -3.68
CA GLU A 170 -4.13 -10.93 -2.84
C GLU A 170 -3.01 -11.40 -1.93
N GLY A 171 -3.33 -11.77 -0.70
CA GLY A 171 -2.34 -12.28 0.26
C GLY A 171 -2.66 -11.94 1.70
N LYS A 172 -1.69 -12.14 2.57
CA LYS A 172 -1.79 -11.92 4.02
C LYS A 172 -0.79 -10.89 4.47
N VAL A 173 -1.21 -10.01 5.37
CA VAL A 173 -0.32 -9.03 6.03
C VAL A 173 -0.43 -9.21 7.52
N GLN A 174 0.71 -9.47 8.16
CA GLN A 174 0.83 -9.51 9.60
C GLN A 174 1.31 -8.14 10.10
N LEU A 175 0.59 -7.58 11.05
CA LEU A 175 0.87 -6.29 11.65
C LEU A 175 0.75 -6.33 13.17
N SER A 176 1.49 -5.47 13.84
CA SER A 176 1.35 -5.22 15.27
C SER A 176 0.82 -3.83 15.51
N VAL A 177 -0.17 -3.72 16.39
CA VAL A 177 -0.79 -2.48 16.81
C VAL A 177 -0.28 -2.15 18.21
N PHE A 178 0.36 -0.99 18.35
CA PHE A 178 1.00 -0.61 19.60
C PHE A 178 1.08 0.92 19.75
N LYS A 179 0.57 1.45 20.86
CA LYS A 179 0.71 2.86 21.29
C LYS A 179 0.54 3.88 20.17
N GLY A 180 -0.62 3.86 19.52
CA GLY A 180 -0.99 4.81 18.47
C GLY A 180 -0.37 4.53 17.11
N GLN A 181 0.41 3.46 16.97
CA GLN A 181 1.10 3.11 15.73
C GLN A 181 0.74 1.70 15.25
N VAL A 182 0.93 1.51 13.95
CA VAL A 182 0.76 0.23 13.24
C VAL A 182 2.10 -0.14 12.63
N TYR A 183 2.66 -1.28 13.01
CA TYR A 183 3.93 -1.80 12.51
C TYR A 183 3.69 -3.04 11.67
N ILE A 184 4.12 -3.02 10.42
CA ILE A 184 4.06 -4.21 9.56
C ILE A 184 5.17 -5.18 9.98
N MET A 185 4.79 -6.42 10.28
CA MET A 185 5.70 -7.49 10.73
C MET A 185 6.11 -8.41 9.58
N GLY A 186 5.16 -8.73 8.69
CA GLY A 186 5.37 -9.70 7.63
C GLY A 186 4.26 -9.67 6.61
N ARG A 187 4.52 -10.27 5.45
CA ARG A 187 3.54 -10.39 4.37
C ARG A 187 3.79 -11.66 3.58
N GLU A 188 2.72 -12.21 3.03
CA GLU A 188 2.76 -13.41 2.20
C GLU A 188 1.75 -13.24 1.06
N SER A 189 2.11 -13.66 -0.14
CA SER A 189 1.20 -13.63 -1.28
C SER A 189 1.58 -14.70 -2.30
N PRO A 190 0.60 -15.42 -2.86
CA PRO A 190 0.83 -16.31 -4.00
C PRO A 190 1.16 -15.55 -5.30
N LYS A 191 0.79 -14.26 -5.38
CA LYS A 191 1.01 -13.37 -6.54
C LYS A 191 2.13 -12.36 -6.27
N SER A 192 3.13 -12.75 -5.49
CA SER A 192 4.25 -11.86 -5.17
C SER A 192 5.12 -11.59 -6.40
N LEU A 193 5.56 -10.34 -6.56
CA LEU A 193 6.57 -9.96 -7.55
C LEU A 193 7.99 -10.00 -6.96
N TYR A 194 8.10 -10.35 -5.68
CA TYR A 194 9.37 -10.44 -4.97
C TYR A 194 10.08 -11.77 -5.30
N ASN A 195 11.32 -11.68 -5.77
CA ASN A 195 12.17 -12.84 -6.03
C ASN A 195 13.43 -12.75 -5.17
N GLU A 196 13.52 -13.64 -4.18
CA GLU A 196 14.61 -13.70 -3.20
C GLU A 196 15.97 -14.01 -3.85
N GLU A 197 15.99 -14.87 -4.87
CA GLU A 197 17.21 -15.29 -5.57
C GLU A 197 17.83 -14.11 -6.34
N LEU A 198 17.00 -13.33 -7.04
CA LEU A 198 17.46 -12.14 -7.76
C LEU A 198 18.04 -11.09 -6.81
N VAL A 199 17.42 -10.88 -5.65
CA VAL A 199 17.89 -9.87 -4.69
C VAL A 199 19.19 -10.32 -4.00
N SER A 200 19.28 -11.58 -3.60
CA SER A 200 20.44 -12.12 -2.87
C SER A 200 21.69 -12.24 -3.76
N CYS A 201 21.55 -12.58 -5.04
CA CYS A 201 22.68 -12.76 -5.95
C CYS A 201 23.15 -11.47 -6.62
N VAL A 202 22.25 -10.54 -6.96
CA VAL A 202 22.61 -9.35 -7.76
C VAL A 202 23.38 -8.31 -6.94
N TRP A 203 23.08 -8.18 -5.64
CA TRP A 203 23.69 -7.14 -4.80
C TRP A 203 25.21 -7.32 -4.57
N PRO A 204 25.73 -8.53 -4.23
CA PRO A 204 27.17 -8.74 -4.12
C PRO A 204 27.91 -8.52 -5.44
N LEU A 205 27.32 -8.93 -6.57
CA LEU A 205 27.89 -8.81 -7.91
C LEU A 205 28.00 -7.36 -8.38
N LEU A 206 26.97 -6.54 -8.16
CA LEU A 206 27.01 -5.11 -8.50
C LEU A 206 28.03 -4.33 -7.64
N ALA A 207 28.19 -4.71 -6.37
CA ALA A 207 29.22 -4.15 -5.50
C ALA A 207 30.63 -4.53 -5.96
N GLN A 208 30.83 -5.76 -6.46
CA GLN A 208 32.13 -6.24 -6.92
C GLN A 208 32.56 -5.68 -8.28
N CYS A 209 31.62 -5.39 -9.18
CA CYS A 209 31.93 -4.98 -10.55
C CYS A 209 32.07 -3.45 -10.76
N GLY A 210 31.92 -2.62 -9.72
CA GLY A 210 32.03 -1.16 -9.86
C GLY A 210 30.95 -0.51 -10.74
N LEU A 211 29.90 -1.26 -11.11
CA LEU A 211 28.78 -0.76 -11.93
C LEU A 211 27.89 0.27 -11.21
N PHE A 212 28.13 0.51 -9.92
CA PHE A 212 27.44 1.54 -9.15
C PHE A 212 27.56 2.95 -9.78
N HIS A 213 28.65 3.24 -10.47
CA HIS A 213 28.84 4.50 -11.20
C HIS A 213 28.01 4.63 -12.48
N MET A 214 27.58 3.52 -13.08
CA MET A 214 26.84 3.53 -14.36
C MET A 214 25.37 3.93 -14.18
N PHE A 215 24.80 3.67 -12.99
CA PHE A 215 23.42 4.01 -12.66
C PHE A 215 23.25 5.38 -11.99
N THR A 216 24.31 5.93 -11.39
CA THR A 216 24.25 7.22 -10.67
C THR A 216 24.63 8.43 -11.52
N ASN A 217 25.35 8.23 -12.63
CA ASN A 217 25.80 9.30 -13.54
C ASN A 217 25.18 9.19 -14.94
N GLN A 218 23.86 9.41 -15.05
CA GLN A 218 23.29 9.83 -16.33
C GLN A 218 22.72 11.25 -16.23
N PRO A 219 23.50 12.28 -16.60
CA PRO A 219 22.92 13.56 -16.99
C PRO A 219 22.38 13.42 -18.42
N VAL A 220 21.08 13.71 -18.58
CA VAL A 220 20.45 14.26 -19.79
C VAL A 220 20.96 13.71 -21.14
N ALA A 221 20.35 12.62 -21.62
CA ALA A 221 20.37 12.28 -23.04
C ALA A 221 18.98 11.83 -23.52
N ARG A 222 18.02 12.77 -23.51
CA ARG A 222 16.76 12.65 -24.25
C ARG A 222 17.02 12.96 -25.75
N SER A 223 17.73 12.10 -26.47
CA SER A 223 17.70 12.08 -27.95
C SER A 223 18.41 10.88 -28.55
N ALA A 224 18.12 9.67 -28.07
CA ALA A 224 18.25 8.44 -28.84
C ALA A 224 17.48 7.40 -28.06
N ARG A 225 16.60 6.64 -28.70
CA ARG A 225 16.15 5.37 -28.11
C ARG A 225 17.32 4.41 -28.30
N PRO A 226 18.05 3.95 -27.27
CA PRO A 226 18.61 2.62 -27.38
C PRO A 226 17.43 1.68 -27.15
N SER A 227 17.07 0.91 -28.16
CA SER A 227 16.47 -0.40 -27.94
C SER A 227 17.28 -1.06 -26.83
N PHE A 228 16.66 -1.25 -25.66
CA PHE A 228 17.25 -1.90 -24.51
C PHE A 228 17.42 -3.38 -24.90
N SER A 229 18.45 -3.67 -25.70
CA SER A 229 18.74 -5.01 -26.20
C SER A 229 19.33 -5.81 -25.05
N TYR A 230 18.84 -7.03 -24.90
CA TYR A 230 19.44 -8.10 -24.10
C TYR A 230 20.96 -8.24 -24.34
N ASP A 231 21.47 -7.77 -25.48
CA ASP A 231 22.90 -7.78 -25.84
C ASP A 231 23.81 -7.01 -24.87
N LEU A 232 23.31 -5.95 -24.22
CA LEU A 232 24.14 -5.22 -23.24
C LEU A 232 24.29 -6.03 -21.94
N TYR A 233 23.26 -6.79 -21.57
CA TYR A 233 23.26 -7.67 -20.41
C TYR A 233 24.16 -8.90 -20.64
N ILE A 234 24.10 -9.48 -21.85
CA ILE A 234 24.97 -10.60 -22.27
C ILE A 234 26.45 -10.17 -22.33
N ASN A 235 26.75 -8.95 -22.80
CA ASN A 235 28.13 -8.45 -22.82
C ASN A 235 28.71 -8.17 -21.42
N ILE A 236 27.87 -7.88 -20.42
CA ILE A 236 28.31 -7.79 -19.03
C ILE A 236 28.66 -9.18 -18.49
N LEU A 237 27.85 -10.19 -18.79
CA LEU A 237 28.10 -11.59 -18.38
C LEU A 237 29.33 -12.22 -19.04
N ASN A 238 29.71 -11.78 -20.24
CA ASN A 238 30.84 -12.33 -21.00
C ASN A 238 32.22 -11.72 -20.65
N ARG A 239 32.33 -10.89 -19.60
CA ARG A 239 33.64 -10.40 -19.14
C ARG A 239 34.41 -11.50 -18.40
N PRO A 240 35.74 -11.63 -18.62
CA PRO A 240 36.55 -12.75 -18.12
C PRO A 240 36.59 -12.92 -16.59
N CYS A 241 36.12 -11.93 -15.82
CA CYS A 241 35.99 -12.02 -14.36
C CYS A 241 34.77 -12.83 -13.88
N LEU A 242 33.83 -13.21 -14.75
CA LEU A 242 32.55 -13.84 -14.39
C LEU A 242 32.44 -15.35 -14.69
N THR A 243 33.46 -15.95 -15.27
CA THR A 243 33.39 -17.31 -15.85
C THR A 243 33.30 -18.45 -14.83
N LYS A 244 33.61 -18.23 -13.55
CA LYS A 244 33.50 -19.29 -12.52
C LYS A 244 32.18 -19.30 -11.74
N THR A 245 31.42 -18.21 -11.79
CA THR A 245 30.12 -18.08 -11.12
C THR A 245 28.94 -18.23 -12.09
N SER A 246 29.18 -18.10 -13.41
CA SER A 246 28.12 -18.10 -14.43
C SER A 246 27.55 -19.48 -14.76
N GLU A 247 28.31 -20.58 -14.64
CA GLU A 247 27.85 -21.91 -15.09
C GLU A 247 26.65 -22.43 -14.27
N LYS A 248 26.60 -22.16 -12.95
CA LYS A 248 25.45 -22.52 -12.12
C LYS A 248 24.24 -21.60 -12.35
N CYS A 249 24.47 -20.30 -12.58
CA CYS A 249 23.40 -19.33 -12.84
C CYS A 249 22.79 -19.49 -14.25
N GLN A 250 23.58 -19.86 -15.26
CA GLN A 250 23.08 -20.10 -16.62
C GLN A 250 22.24 -21.37 -16.73
N ALA A 251 22.61 -22.44 -16.01
CA ALA A 251 21.86 -23.69 -16.02
C ALA A 251 20.45 -23.52 -15.43
N GLN A 252 20.32 -22.82 -14.29
CA GLN A 252 19.03 -22.61 -13.63
C GLN A 252 18.11 -21.63 -14.38
N PHE A 253 18.67 -20.64 -15.08
CA PHE A 253 17.88 -19.67 -15.86
C PHE A 253 17.23 -20.28 -17.11
N LEU A 254 17.79 -21.38 -17.63
CA LEU A 254 17.24 -22.10 -18.78
C LEU A 254 16.18 -23.13 -18.39
N GLU A 255 16.26 -23.71 -17.19
CA GLU A 255 15.30 -24.71 -16.70
C GLU A 255 14.00 -24.10 -16.16
N GLY A 256 14.00 -22.81 -15.79
CA GLY A 256 12.85 -22.14 -15.16
C GLY A 256 11.88 -21.40 -16.09
N ARG A 257 11.92 -21.60 -17.42
CA ARG A 257 10.95 -20.94 -18.32
C ARG A 257 9.64 -21.76 -18.44
N PRO A 258 8.49 -21.29 -17.93
CA PRO A 258 7.22 -21.75 -18.43
C PRO A 258 7.06 -21.32 -19.90
N ASP A 259 6.61 -22.23 -20.74
CA ASP A 259 6.44 -22.09 -22.18
C ASP A 259 5.37 -21.04 -22.52
N LEU A 260 5.79 -19.79 -22.72
CA LEU A 260 4.94 -18.73 -23.27
C LEU A 260 5.06 -18.76 -24.80
N SER A 261 4.33 -19.67 -25.43
CA SER A 261 4.04 -19.59 -26.86
C SER A 261 3.14 -18.38 -27.17
N PRO A 262 3.35 -17.67 -28.29
CA PRO A 262 2.59 -16.47 -28.60
C PRO A 262 1.21 -16.79 -29.18
N ALA A 263 0.17 -16.61 -28.37
CA ALA A 263 -1.23 -16.57 -28.82
C ALA A 263 -1.54 -15.24 -29.53
N TYR A 264 -0.98 -15.03 -30.73
CA TYR A 264 -1.46 -14.02 -31.68
C TYR A 264 -1.35 -14.58 -33.10
N GLY A 265 -2.44 -15.21 -33.55
CA GLY A 265 -2.60 -15.59 -34.96
C GLY A 265 -2.90 -14.35 -35.81
N THR A 266 -2.03 -14.07 -36.77
CA THR A 266 -2.33 -13.21 -37.91
C THR A 266 -3.21 -13.98 -38.90
N PRO A 267 -4.26 -13.38 -39.50
CA PRO A 267 -5.01 -14.02 -40.56
C PRO A 267 -4.19 -13.97 -41.86
N VAL A 268 -3.94 -15.14 -42.43
CA VAL A 268 -3.31 -15.31 -43.75
C VAL A 268 -4.37 -15.09 -44.82
N ALA A 269 -4.04 -14.27 -45.82
CA ALA A 269 -4.84 -14.03 -47.01
C ALA A 269 -5.07 -15.32 -47.83
N SER A 270 -6.31 -15.51 -48.26
CA SER A 270 -6.71 -16.33 -49.41
C SER A 270 -7.84 -15.62 -50.14
#